data_AF-A0A1J0VGY3-F1
#
_entry.id   AF-A0A1J0VGY3-F1
#
_cell.length_a   1.000
_cell.length_b   1.000
_cell.length_c   1.000
_cell.angle_alpha   90.00
_cell.angle_beta   90.00
_cell.angle_gamma   90.00
#
_symmetry.space_group_name_H-M   'P 1'
#
loop_
_entity.id
_entity.type
_entity.pdbx_description
1 polymer ?
#
loop_
_entity_poly.entity_id
_entity_poly.type
_entity_poly.pdbx_seq_one_letter_code
_entity_poly.pdbx_strand_id
1 'polypeptide(L)'
;MLGGISIWQLLIVLGIIILIFGTKKLRNVGGDLGGAVKGFKKAMHDEDKGEDEKADDPQARVSHDDEVNTYDVKAEQNAKDPEERK
;
A
#
# COMPACT_ATOMS: atom_id res chain seq x y z
N MET A 1 -31.93 12.11 -22.74
CA MET A 1 -31.24 13.17 -21.98
C MET A 1 -30.39 12.54 -20.89
N LEU A 2 -29.23 11.98 -21.26
CA LEU A 2 -28.28 11.35 -20.31
C LEU A 2 -26.82 11.63 -20.76
N GLY A 3 -26.58 12.80 -21.36
CA GLY A 3 -25.28 13.18 -21.92
C GLY A 3 -24.68 14.43 -21.26
N GLY A 4 -24.93 14.61 -19.95
CA GLY A 4 -24.63 15.86 -19.25
C GLY A 4 -23.38 15.85 -18.36
N ILE A 5 -22.83 14.67 -18.05
CA ILE A 5 -21.63 14.58 -17.20
C ILE A 5 -20.42 14.53 -18.14
N SER A 6 -19.93 15.71 -18.50
CA SER A 6 -18.69 15.83 -19.26
C SER A 6 -17.50 15.57 -18.34
N ILE A 7 -16.45 14.94 -18.89
CA ILE A 7 -15.24 14.52 -18.16
C ILE A 7 -14.59 15.72 -17.44
N TRP A 8 -14.71 16.91 -18.00
CA TRP A 8 -14.19 18.17 -17.46
C TRP A 8 -14.85 18.57 -16.14
N GLN A 9 -16.15 18.34 -15.98
CA GLN A 9 -16.89 18.62 -14.77
C GLN A 9 -16.47 17.67 -13.65
N LEU A 10 -16.23 16.40 -13.96
CA LEU A 10 -15.75 15.42 -12.98
C LEU A 10 -14.36 15.78 -12.44
N LEU A 11 -13.45 16.27 -13.28
CA LEU A 11 -12.13 16.73 -12.84
C LEU A 11 -12.21 17.92 -11.88
N ILE A 12 -13.09 18.90 -12.17
CA ILE A 12 -13.29 20.07 -11.31
C ILE A 12 -13.86 19.64 -9.95
N VAL A 13 -14.86 18.76 -9.94
CA VAL A 13 -15.47 18.24 -8.70
C VAL A 13 -14.45 17.44 -7.90
N LEU A 14 -13.66 16.57 -8.56
CA LEU A 14 -12.59 15.81 -7.91
C LEU A 14 -11.56 16.74 -7.26
N GLY A 15 -11.16 17.82 -7.94
CA GLY A 15 -10.24 18.81 -7.40
C GLY A 15 -10.74 19.43 -6.09
N ILE A 16 -12.03 19.78 -6.03
CA ILE A 16 -12.64 20.35 -4.82
C ILE A 16 -12.64 19.32 -3.67
N ILE A 17 -12.97 18.06 -3.93
CA ILE A 17 -12.93 16.99 -2.93
C ILE A 17 -11.50 16.83 -2.39
N ILE A 18 -10.49 16.82 -3.27
CA ILE A 18 -9.09 16.72 -2.87
C ILE A 18 -8.67 17.91 -2.00
N LEU A 19 -9.14 19.12 -2.30
CA LEU A 19 -8.86 20.32 -1.49
C LEU A 19 -9.51 20.26 -0.11
N ILE A 20 -10.74 19.76 0.00
CA ILE A 20 -11.47 19.64 1.28
C ILE A 20 -10.87 18.55 2.17
N PHE A 21 -10.64 17.37 1.60
CA PHE A 21 -10.14 16.22 2.35
C PHE A 21 -8.61 16.21 2.50
N GLY A 22 -7.91 16.93 1.63
CA GLY A 22 -6.45 16.87 1.49
C GLY A 22 -5.96 15.58 0.84
N THR A 23 -4.80 15.64 0.18
CA THR A 23 -4.17 14.47 -0.47
C THR A 23 -3.73 13.40 0.52
N LYS A 24 -3.45 13.75 1.79
CA LYS A 24 -2.99 12.81 2.81
C LYS A 24 -4.07 11.82 3.24
N LYS A 25 -5.31 12.29 3.46
CA LYS A 25 -6.46 11.40 3.76
C LYS A 25 -6.81 10.54 2.54
N LEU A 26 -6.81 11.14 1.35
CA LEU A 26 -7.14 10.44 0.12
C LEU A 26 -6.10 9.36 -0.23
N ARG A 27 -4.80 9.59 0.05
CA ARG A 27 -3.75 8.58 -0.13
C ARG A 27 -3.91 7.40 0.84
N ASN A 28 -4.21 7.69 2.11
CA ASN A 28 -4.39 6.66 3.12
C ASN A 28 -5.57 5.74 2.77
N VAL A 29 -6.74 6.32 2.50
CA VAL A 29 -7.94 5.56 2.15
C VAL A 29 -7.87 4.98 0.73
N GLY A 30 -7.25 5.72 -0.20
CA GLY A 30 -7.08 5.31 -1.59
C GLY A 30 -6.08 4.16 -1.76
N GLY A 31 -5.10 4.01 -0.86
CA GLY A 31 -4.21 2.86 -0.83
C GLY A 31 -4.96 1.57 -0.49
N ASP A 32 -5.76 1.60 0.56
CA ASP A 32 -6.55 0.43 1.01
C ASP A 32 -7.59 0.02 -0.04
N LEU A 33 -8.37 0.99 -0.53
CA LEU A 33 -9.39 0.74 -1.55
C LEU A 33 -8.76 0.39 -2.92
N GLY A 34 -7.67 1.07 -3.29
CA GLY A 34 -6.96 0.83 -4.53
C GLY A 34 -6.31 -0.55 -4.58
N GLY A 35 -5.77 -1.03 -3.46
CA GLY A 35 -5.25 -2.39 -3.32
C GLY A 35 -6.33 -3.45 -3.53
N ALA A 36 -7.49 -3.29 -2.90
CA ALA A 36 -8.62 -4.20 -3.06
C ALA A 36 -9.14 -4.24 -4.52
N VAL A 37 -9.29 -3.06 -5.14
CA VAL A 37 -9.73 -2.96 -6.55
C VAL A 37 -8.67 -3.51 -7.51
N LYS A 38 -7.37 -3.36 -7.23
CA LYS A 38 -6.28 -3.94 -8.05
C LYS A 38 -6.35 -5.47 -8.05
N GLY A 39 -6.58 -6.09 -6.89
CA GLY A 39 -6.75 -7.54 -6.78
C GLY A 39 -7.98 -8.05 -7.51
N PHE A 40 -9.11 -7.33 -7.37
CA PHE A 40 -10.35 -7.65 -8.09
C PHE A 40 -10.20 -7.56 -9.61
N LYS A 41 -9.59 -6.48 -10.11
CA LYS A 41 -9.30 -6.32 -11.54
C LYS A 41 -8.39 -7.44 -12.04
N LYS A 42 -7.38 -7.84 -11.26
CA LYS A 42 -6.47 -8.93 -11.62
C LYS A 42 -7.19 -10.27 -11.72
N ALA A 43 -8.03 -10.60 -10.73
CA ALA A 43 -8.81 -11.84 -10.74
C ALA A 43 -9.81 -11.90 -11.91
N MET A 44 -10.53 -10.80 -12.18
CA MET A 44 -11.43 -10.74 -13.34
C MET A 44 -10.69 -10.88 -14.67
N HIS A 45 -9.49 -10.31 -14.79
CA HIS A 45 -8.71 -10.41 -16.02
C HIS A 45 -8.07 -11.81 -16.19
N ASP A 46 -7.76 -12.51 -15.08
CA ASP A 46 -7.29 -13.90 -15.08
C ASP A 46 -8.41 -14.88 -15.48
N GLU A 47 -9.66 -14.62 -15.07
CA GLU A 47 -10.83 -15.43 -15.47
C GLU A 47 -11.18 -15.26 -16.95
N ASP A 48 -10.98 -14.07 -17.53
CA ASP A 48 -11.19 -13.81 -18.96
C ASP A 48 -10.01 -14.26 -19.86
N LYS A 49 -8.84 -14.56 -19.28
CA LYS A 49 -7.63 -15.00 -20.00
C LYS A 49 -7.13 -16.36 -19.51
N GLY A 50 -8.01 -17.36 -19.52
CA GLY A 50 -7.55 -18.74 -19.63
C GLY A 50 -6.71 -18.88 -20.90
N GLU A 51 -5.40 -19.15 -20.73
CA GLU A 51 -4.43 -19.40 -21.80
C GLU A 51 -3.93 -18.16 -22.56
N ASP A 52 -3.12 -17.32 -21.92
CA ASP A 52 -1.77 -17.03 -22.42
C ASP A 52 -1.05 -15.98 -21.56
N GLU A 53 0.20 -16.30 -21.27
CA GLU A 53 1.24 -15.43 -20.71
C GLU A 53 1.15 -15.08 -19.22
N LYS A 54 2.04 -15.75 -18.48
CA LYS A 54 2.70 -15.23 -17.28
C LYS A 54 3.14 -13.78 -17.52
N ALA A 55 2.32 -12.80 -17.14
CA ALA A 55 2.75 -11.42 -17.02
C ALA A 55 3.41 -11.24 -15.65
N ASP A 56 4.73 -11.45 -15.68
CA ASP A 56 5.70 -10.79 -14.81
C ASP A 56 5.30 -9.32 -14.61
N ASP A 57 5.19 -8.85 -13.36
CA ASP A 57 5.51 -7.45 -13.08
C ASP A 57 6.08 -7.32 -11.65
N PRO A 58 7.36 -6.94 -11.54
CA PRO A 58 8.04 -6.61 -10.29
C PRO A 58 7.63 -5.19 -9.82
N GLN A 59 7.66 -4.96 -8.51
CA GLN A 59 7.46 -3.66 -7.84
C GLN A 59 6.00 -3.27 -7.50
N ALA A 60 5.61 -3.64 -6.28
CA ALA A 60 5.01 -2.66 -5.38
C ALA A 60 5.58 -2.91 -3.99
N ARG A 61 6.89 -2.63 -3.83
CA ARG A 61 7.44 -2.35 -2.50
C ARG A 61 6.73 -1.10 -2.03
N VAL A 62 5.70 -1.29 -1.21
CA VAL A 62 5.19 -0.22 -0.36
C VAL A 62 6.20 -0.09 0.77
N SER A 63 7.37 0.48 0.47
CA SER A 63 8.29 0.95 1.50
C SER A 63 7.59 2.10 2.22
N HIS A 64 6.96 1.79 3.36
CA HIS A 64 6.78 2.78 4.40
C HIS A 64 8.18 3.10 4.94
N ASP A 65 8.82 4.12 4.37
CA ASP A 65 9.78 4.94 5.11
C ASP A 65 8.96 5.79 6.09
N ASP A 66 8.54 5.16 7.19
CA ASP A 66 8.28 5.86 8.43
C ASP A 66 9.32 5.31 9.42
N GLU A 67 10.38 6.10 9.58
CA GLU A 67 11.47 5.92 10.53
C GLU A 67 10.92 5.84 11.96
N VAL A 68 10.49 4.66 12.39
CA VAL A 68 10.26 4.34 13.80
C VAL A 68 11.55 3.72 14.31
N ASN A 69 12.43 4.56 14.84
CA ASN A 69 13.61 4.18 15.61
C ASN A 69 13.17 3.50 16.92
N THR A 70 12.72 2.25 16.84
CA THR A 70 12.70 1.36 18.00
C THR A 70 14.05 0.66 18.06
N TYR A 71 14.99 1.27 18.78
CA TYR A 71 16.22 0.60 19.16
C TYR A 71 16.00 -0.15 20.47
N ASP A 72 16.18 -1.46 20.39
CA ASP A 72 16.10 -2.46 21.45
C ASP A 72 16.89 -2.09 22.72
N VAL A 73 16.24 -2.26 23.87
CA VAL A 73 16.95 -2.31 25.16
C VAL A 73 17.76 -3.60 25.19
N LYS A 74 19.05 -3.49 24.87
CA LYS A 74 20.03 -4.58 25.05
C LYS A 74 20.15 -4.89 26.55
N ALA A 75 19.42 -5.90 27.00
CA ALA A 75 19.60 -6.48 28.33
C ALA A 75 21.02 -7.03 28.43
N GLU A 76 21.86 -6.31 29.17
CA GLU A 76 23.16 -6.78 29.62
C GLU A 76 22.94 -7.91 30.63
N GLN A 77 22.88 -9.15 30.14
CA GLN A 77 23.08 -10.34 30.97
C GLN A 77 24.41 -10.96 30.60
N ASN A 78 25.47 -10.44 31.19
CA ASN A 78 26.66 -11.25 31.45
C ASN A 78 27.00 -11.14 32.93
N ALA A 79 26.22 -11.85 33.73
CA ALA A 79 26.50 -12.03 35.14
C ALA A 79 26.53 -13.53 35.44
N LYS A 80 27.77 -14.02 35.59
CA LYS A 80 28.22 -15.17 36.38
C LYS A 80 28.02 -16.56 35.76
N ASP A 81 29.13 -17.15 35.32
CA ASP A 81 29.50 -18.48 35.81
C ASP A 81 31.03 -18.66 35.84
N PRO A 82 31.66 -18.73 37.04
CA PRO A 82 33.03 -19.18 37.21
C PRO A 82 33.09 -20.71 37.31
N GLU A 83 34.22 -21.29 36.92
CA GLU A 83 34.60 -22.70 37.09
C GLU A 83 34.13 -23.71 36.04
N GLU A 84 35.03 -23.99 35.09
CA GLU A 84 35.38 -25.39 34.79
C GLU A 84 36.80 -25.45 34.19
N ARG A 85 37.80 -25.55 35.06
CA ARG A 85 39.13 -26.09 34.73
C ARG A 85 39.66 -26.86 35.93
N LYS A 86 39.31 -28.15 36.02
CA LYS A 86 40.17 -29.20 36.57
C LYS A 86 39.95 -30.48 35.80
#